data_AF-A0A535KH00-F1
#
_entry.id   AF-A0A535KH00-F1
#
_cell.length_a   1.000
_cell.length_b   1.000
_cell.length_c   1.000
_cell.angle_alpha   90.00
_cell.angle_beta   90.00
_cell.angle_gamma   90.00
#
_symmetry.space_group_name_H-M   'P 1'
#
loop_
_entity.id
_entity.type
_entity.pdbx_description
1 polymer ?
#
loop_
_entity_poly.entity_id
_entity_poly.type
_entity_poly.pdbx_seq_one_letter_code
_entity_poly.pdbx_strand_id
1 'polypeptide(L)' 'MQFVLPVSFARVPAVSIPAGLHDGLPVAVQLVGRFAQEYELLDFAERLEKMPGFGFQQPPGVD' A
#
# COMPACT_ATOMS: atom_id res chain seq x y z
N MET A 1 4.76 -14.50 -0.73
CA MET A 1 4.35 -14.72 0.67
C MET A 1 5.34 -14.21 1.72
N GLN A 2 6.64 -14.05 1.41
CA GLN A 2 7.65 -13.71 2.43
C GLN A 2 7.38 -12.40 3.20
N PHE A 3 6.77 -11.41 2.55
CA PHE A 3 6.56 -10.08 3.15
C PHE A 3 5.26 -10.00 3.97
N VAL A 4 4.25 -10.80 3.63
CA VAL A 4 2.93 -10.73 4.26
C VAL A 4 2.83 -11.64 5.49
N LEU A 5 3.47 -12.81 5.45
CA LEU A 5 3.38 -13.78 6.55
C LEU A 5 3.85 -13.23 7.90
N PRO A 6 5.01 -12.55 8.01
CA PRO A 6 5.47 -12.02 9.30
C PRO A 6 4.47 -11.03 9.92
N VAL A 7 3.85 -10.17 9.08
CA VAL A 7 2.84 -9.19 9.48
C VAL A 7 1.59 -9.88 10.04
N SER A 8 1.09 -10.91 9.34
CA SER A 8 -0.06 -11.69 9.79
C SER A 8 0.21 -12.39 11.13
N PHE A 9 1.38 -13.00 11.29
CA PHE A 9 1.76 -13.65 12.55
C PHE A 9 1.99 -12.66 13.70
N ALA A 10 2.53 -11.47 13.39
CA ALA A 10 2.72 -10.41 14.36
C ALA A 10 1.41 -9.72 14.77
N ARG A 11 0.28 -9.98 14.08
CA ARG A 11 -1.03 -9.38 14.33
C ARG A 11 -1.02 -7.86 14.31
N VAL A 12 -0.21 -7.28 13.42
CA VAL A 12 -0.12 -5.83 13.21
C VAL A 12 -0.86 -5.44 11.93
N PRO A 13 -1.42 -4.23 11.86
CA PRO A 13 -2.12 -3.78 10.66
C PRO A 13 -1.14 -3.50 9.52
N ALA A 14 -1.59 -3.74 8.29
CA ALA A 14 -0.84 -3.40 7.10
C ALA A 14 -1.78 -2.98 5.96
N VAL A 15 -1.30 -2.09 5.10
CA VAL A 15 -2.01 -1.64 3.88
C VAL A 15 -1.01 -1.55 2.73
N SER A 16 -1.45 -1.89 1.53
CA SER A 16 -0.64 -1.73 0.32
C SER A 16 -1.13 -0.53 -0.46
N ILE A 17 -0.22 0.39 -0.82
CA ILE A 17 -0.53 1.60 -1.57
C ILE A 17 0.15 1.54 -2.94
N PRO A 18 -0.58 1.78 -4.05
CA PRO A 18 0.01 1.86 -5.38
C PRO A 18 1.14 2.88 -5.43
N ALA A 19 2.24 2.50 -6.06
CA ALA A 19 3.48 3.27 -6.15
C ALA A 19 3.95 3.36 -7.61
N GLY A 20 2.99 3.49 -8.53
CA GLY A 20 3.22 3.62 -9.96
C GLY A 20 3.40 2.29 -10.70
N LEU A 21 4.08 2.36 -11.84
CA LEU A 21 4.33 1.25 -12.74
C LEU A 21 5.83 0.96 -12.87
N HIS A 22 6.17 -0.32 -12.97
CA HIS A 22 7.48 -0.79 -13.39
C HIS A 22 7.31 -1.75 -14.56
N ASP A 23 7.94 -1.45 -15.70
CA ASP A 23 7.79 -2.21 -16.95
C ASP A 23 6.32 -2.44 -17.37
N GLY A 24 5.46 -1.43 -17.13
CA GLY A 24 4.04 -1.48 -17.43
C GLY A 24 3.18 -2.27 -16.43
N LEU A 25 3.78 -2.84 -15.38
CA LEU A 25 3.09 -3.58 -14.33
C LEU A 25 2.92 -2.71 -13.07
N PRO A 26 1.76 -2.78 -12.38
CA PRO A 26 1.55 -2.02 -11.15
C PRO A 26 2.44 -2.52 -10.02
N VAL A 27 3.09 -1.57 -9.35
CA VAL A 27 3.88 -1.80 -8.15
C VAL A 27 3.19 -1.12 -6.97
N ALA A 28 3.35 -1.70 -5.78
CA ALA A 28 2.83 -1.14 -4.54
C ALA A 28 3.88 -1.18 -3.43
N VAL A 29 3.77 -0.29 -2.46
CA VAL A 29 4.51 -0.35 -1.20
C VAL A 29 3.58 -0.87 -0.11
N GLN A 30 4.06 -1.86 0.66
CA GLN A 30 3.37 -2.34 1.84
C GLN A 30 3.80 -1.53 3.07
N LEU A 31 2.84 -0.85 3.67
CA LEU A 31 2.99 -0.13 4.93
C LEU A 31 2.54 -1.04 6.07
N VAL A 32 3.31 -1.08 7.16
CA VAL A 32 3.01 -1.87 8.36
C VAL A 32 2.95 -0.93 9.56
N GLY A 33 1.81 -0.90 10.22
CA GLY A 33 1.58 -0.09 11.41
C GLY A 33 1.95 -0.82 12.70
N ARG A 34 1.82 -0.11 13.82
CA ARG A 34 1.90 -0.73 15.15
C ARG A 34 0.55 -1.38 15.50
N PHE A 35 0.56 -2.29 16.46
CA PHE A 35 -0.65 -2.96 16.96
C PHE A 35 -1.73 -1.94 17.36
N ALA A 36 -2.97 -2.16 16.88
CA ALA A 36 -4.15 -1.33 17.16
C ALA A 36 -4.00 0.16 16.79
N GLN A 37 -3.19 0.47 15.76
CA GLN A 37 -2.99 1.83 15.24
C GLN A 37 -3.40 1.95 13.76
N GLU A 38 -4.52 1.33 13.40
CA GLU A 38 -5.07 1.34 12.04
C GLU A 38 -5.32 2.76 11.54
N TYR A 39 -5.85 3.65 12.38
CA TYR A 39 -6.13 5.04 11.99
C TYR A 39 -4.88 5.84 11.64
N GLU A 40 -3.80 5.69 12.41
CA GLU A 40 -2.52 6.37 12.11
C GLU A 40 -1.91 5.82 10.81
N LEU A 41 -1.96 4.49 10.63
CA LEU A 41 -1.51 3.85 9.39
C LEU A 41 -2.31 4.34 8.18
N LEU A 42 -3.63 4.47 8.30
CA LEU A 42 -4.50 4.93 7.22
C LEU A 42 -4.34 6.43 6.92
N ASP A 43 -4.19 7.29 7.94
CA ASP A 43 -3.90 8.74 7.74
C ASP A 43 -2.55 8.92 7.02
N PHE A 44 -1.53 8.14 7.39
CA PHE A 44 -0.26 8.14 6.67
C PHE A 44 -0.41 7.64 5.23
N ALA A 45 -1.15 6.54 5.03
CA ALA A 45 -1.41 5.97 3.71
C ALA A 45 -2.16 6.94 2.78
N GLU A 46 -3.17 7.66 3.30
CA GLU A 46 -3.92 8.67 2.55
C GLU A 46 -3.03 9.84 2.13
N ARG A 47 -2.12 10.28 3.01
CA ARG A 47 -1.15 11.33 2.66
C ARG A 47 -0.19 10.86 1.58
N LEU A 48 0.27 9.62 1.67
CA LEU A 48 1.17 9.03 0.68
C LEU A 48 0.48 8.90 -0.67
N GLU A 49 -0.79 8.46 -0.71
CA GLU A 49 -1.58 8.33 -1.93
C GLU A 49 -1.68 9.66 -2.73
N LYS A 50 -1.70 10.80 -2.03
CA LYS A 50 -1.77 12.13 -2.65
C LYS A 50 -0.42 12.65 -3.17
N MET A 51 0.69 11.96 -2.88
CA MET A 51 2.03 12.37 -3.32
C MET A 51 2.31 11.93 -4.76
N PRO A 52 3.12 12.69 -5.52
CA PRO A 52 3.53 12.28 -6.87
C PRO A 52 4.19 10.90 -6.87
N GLY A 53 3.79 10.06 -7.83
CA GLY A 53 4.30 8.68 -7.96
C GLY A 53 3.52 7.64 -7.15
N PHE A 54 2.55 8.06 -6.33
CA PHE A 54 1.63 7.17 -5.62
C PHE A 54 0.19 7.34 -6.12
N GLY A 55 -0.65 6.39 -5.74
CA GLY A 55 -2.08 6.42 -6.00
C GLY A 55 -2.52 5.63 -7.23
N PHE A 56 -3.83 5.44 -7.34
CA PHE A 56 -4.42 4.59 -8.36
C PHE A 56 -4.24 5.18 -9.76
N GLN A 57 -3.81 4.32 -10.68
CA GLN A 57 -3.81 4.60 -12.12
C GLN A 57 -4.73 3.60 -12.80
N GLN A 58 -5.70 4.10 -13.57
CA GLN A 58 -6.61 3.25 -14.32
C GLN A 58 -5.83 2.38 -15.31
N PRO A 59 -6.05 1.06 -15.33
CA PRO A 59 -5.42 0.19 -16.31
C PRO A 59 -5.82 0.59 -17.73
N PRO A 60 -4.90 0.51 -18.71
CA PRO A 60 -5.24 0.77 -20.10
C PRO A 60 -6.28 -0.24 -20.60
N GLY A 61 -7.29 0.23 -21.34
CA GLY A 61 -8.30 -0.62 -21.99
C GLY A 61 -9.49 -1.02 -21.12
N VAL A 62 -9.70 -0.35 -19.99
CA VAL A 62 -10.91 -0.46 -19.17
C VAL A 62 -11.67 0.85 -19.30
N ASP A 63 -12.74 0.89 -20.10
CA ASP A 63 -13.69 2.02 -20.18
C ASP A 63 -14.84 1.85 -19.17
#